data_AF-A0A416CJ85-F1
#
_entry.id   AF-A0A416CJ85-F1
#
_cell.length_a   1.000
_cell.length_b   1.000
_cell.length_c   1.000
_cell.angle_alpha   90.00
_cell.angle_beta   90.00
_cell.angle_gamma   90.00
#
_symmetry.space_group_name_H-M   'P 1'
#
loop_
_entity.id
_entity.type
_entity.pdbx_description
1 polymer ?
#
loop_
_entity_poly.entity_id
_entity_poly.type
_entity_poly.pdbx_seq_one_letter_code
_entity_poly.pdbx_strand_id
1 'polypeptide(L)'
;MPFWRNLLSNALLFSLQDSSIKYGQHALNSRKPKDRIAGWIRRWICPGRKKASRRALPAGMTVEAAVVLPVFLFAVANLLSLFLVFWSYSSKEAQLHQTARQLALYAYGQEDGEPDVRLMRLTPVSAPFGIAAFRSSYVVNGCVMHKWIGYSGDGTGEDWERQEEELVYITKSGEAYHRERSCLYLNPSIRLADREEITADYTPCSVCVGGGPLGNRLIYVTDGGSRYHNTVSCSGLRRTIESVTLMQALEMGRHACPRCG
;
A
#
# COMPACT_ATOMS: atom_id res chain seq x y z
N MET A 1 10.30 6.66 -62.41
CA MET A 1 10.11 7.89 -61.62
C MET A 1 10.34 7.58 -60.14
N PRO A 2 11.57 7.72 -59.62
CA PRO A 2 11.90 7.60 -58.19
C PRO A 2 12.12 9.00 -57.56
N PHE A 3 11.59 9.27 -56.35
CA PHE A 3 11.95 10.48 -55.59
C PHE A 3 11.70 10.26 -54.06
N TRP A 4 12.73 9.69 -53.41
CA TRP A 4 13.16 9.76 -51.99
C TRP A 4 12.56 8.85 -50.91
N ARG A 5 13.39 7.85 -50.57
CA ARG A 5 13.63 7.33 -49.22
C ARG A 5 14.79 8.13 -48.57
N ASN A 6 14.83 8.10 -47.24
CA ASN A 6 15.97 8.27 -46.33
C ASN A 6 16.42 9.69 -45.97
N LEU A 7 16.24 10.06 -44.69
CA LEU A 7 17.32 10.52 -43.79
C LEU A 7 16.78 10.73 -42.36
N LEU A 8 16.83 9.66 -41.57
CA LEU A 8 17.16 9.74 -40.15
C LEU A 8 18.66 9.49 -40.01
N SER A 9 19.22 9.95 -38.89
CA SER A 9 20.55 9.62 -38.33
C SER A 9 21.74 10.43 -38.84
N ASN A 10 22.18 11.40 -38.05
CA ASN A 10 23.37 11.21 -37.21
C ASN A 10 23.62 12.38 -36.24
N ALA A 11 23.82 12.00 -34.96
CA ALA A 11 24.68 12.61 -33.94
C ALA A 11 24.45 14.11 -33.59
N LEU A 12 24.05 14.54 -32.39
CA LEU A 12 24.45 14.13 -31.04
C LEU A 12 25.87 13.55 -30.97
N LEU A 13 26.86 14.41 -30.74
CA LEU A 13 27.87 14.29 -29.68
C LEU A 13 29.01 15.28 -29.96
N PHE A 14 29.16 16.30 -29.13
CA PHE A 14 30.41 16.65 -28.42
C PHE A 14 30.16 17.93 -27.61
N SER A 15 30.06 17.77 -26.29
CA SER A 15 31.05 18.27 -25.31
C SER A 15 30.75 19.71 -24.90
N LEU A 16 30.16 19.92 -23.72
CA LEU A 16 30.88 20.14 -22.47
C LEU A 16 32.03 21.14 -22.60
N GLN A 17 31.88 22.22 -21.83
CA GLN A 17 32.94 22.92 -21.10
C GLN A 17 33.70 24.04 -21.83
N ASP A 18 33.35 25.28 -21.53
CA ASP A 18 34.22 26.32 -20.92
C ASP A 18 33.46 27.66 -20.97
N SER A 19 33.02 28.23 -19.85
CA SER A 19 33.78 29.04 -18.89
C SER A 19 34.04 30.48 -19.33
N SER A 20 34.07 31.36 -18.33
CA SER A 20 34.73 32.67 -18.33
C SER A 20 34.12 33.75 -19.26
N ILE A 21 33.32 34.66 -18.71
CA ILE A 21 33.80 35.99 -18.26
C ILE A 21 34.69 36.68 -19.31
N LYS A 22 34.19 37.78 -19.91
CA LYS A 22 34.76 39.13 -19.73
C LYS A 22 33.93 40.20 -20.43
N TYR A 23 33.44 41.13 -19.62
CA TYR A 23 33.19 42.50 -20.00
C TYR A 23 34.42 43.08 -20.70
N GLY A 24 34.20 43.73 -21.83
CA GLY A 24 35.23 44.48 -22.56
C GLY A 24 34.60 45.67 -23.25
N GLN A 25 34.57 46.80 -22.55
CA GLN A 25 34.32 48.11 -23.14
C GLN A 25 35.44 48.44 -24.11
N HIS A 26 35.12 48.55 -25.39
CA HIS A 26 35.85 49.41 -26.31
C HIS A 26 34.84 50.29 -27.05
N ALA A 27 34.61 51.47 -26.47
CA ALA A 27 34.25 52.62 -27.26
C ALA A 27 35.41 52.91 -28.23
N LEU A 28 35.12 53.14 -29.50
CA LEU A 28 35.50 54.36 -30.22
C LEU A 28 35.10 54.29 -31.70
N ASN A 29 34.26 55.26 -32.05
CA ASN A 29 34.45 56.17 -33.17
C ASN A 29 33.83 55.86 -34.55
N SER A 30 32.84 56.72 -34.85
CA SER A 30 32.59 57.39 -36.13
C SER A 30 32.15 56.54 -37.33
N ARG A 31 30.91 56.77 -37.78
CA ARG A 31 30.53 57.75 -38.81
C ARG A 31 29.05 57.55 -39.10
N LYS A 32 28.23 58.59 -38.92
CA LYS A 32 26.82 58.60 -39.35
C LYS A 32 26.75 58.83 -40.87
N PRO A 33 26.00 58.03 -41.63
CA PRO A 33 25.42 58.47 -42.90
C PRO A 33 23.96 58.88 -42.69
N LYS A 34 23.65 60.10 -43.12
CA LYS A 34 22.35 60.79 -43.13
C LYS A 34 21.23 59.94 -43.75
N ASP A 35 20.15 59.78 -43.00
CA ASP A 35 18.84 60.39 -43.26
C ASP A 35 18.40 60.48 -44.73
N ARG A 36 17.93 59.37 -45.33
CA ARG A 36 17.09 59.46 -46.53
C ARG A 36 16.09 58.33 -46.78
N ILE A 37 15.79 57.50 -45.77
CA ILE A 37 14.84 56.38 -45.90
C ILE A 37 13.74 56.39 -44.80
N ALA A 38 13.86 57.26 -43.78
CA ALA A 38 13.01 57.23 -42.59
C ALA A 38 11.72 58.08 -42.64
N GLY A 39 11.29 58.53 -43.83
CA GLY A 39 10.07 59.35 -43.99
C GLY A 39 8.79 58.52 -44.23
N TRP A 40 8.89 57.43 -44.99
CA TRP A 40 7.72 56.66 -45.44
C TRP A 40 7.32 55.54 -44.47
N ILE A 41 8.28 55.00 -43.71
CA ILE A 41 8.03 53.91 -42.75
C ILE A 41 7.30 54.42 -41.48
N ARG A 42 7.51 55.69 -41.07
CA ARG A 42 6.83 56.26 -39.89
C ARG A 42 5.33 56.53 -40.09
N ARG A 43 4.86 56.64 -41.35
CA ARG A 43 3.45 56.93 -41.67
C ARG A 43 2.56 55.69 -41.65
N TRP A 44 3.15 54.50 -41.67
CA TRP A 44 2.43 53.21 -41.57
C TRP A 44 2.40 52.62 -40.15
N ILE A 45 3.27 53.07 -39.25
CA ILE A 45 3.40 52.51 -37.90
C ILE A 45 2.50 53.22 -36.86
N CYS A 46 1.96 54.41 -37.15
CA CYS A 46 1.04 55.11 -36.25
C CYS A 46 -0.09 55.83 -37.01
N PRO A 47 -1.25 55.21 -37.28
CA PRO A 47 -2.46 55.98 -37.52
C PRO A 47 -2.82 56.71 -36.22
N GLY A 48 -3.23 57.97 -36.32
CA GLY A 48 -3.42 58.89 -35.21
C GLY A 48 -4.05 58.27 -33.96
N ARG A 49 -3.41 58.53 -32.82
CA ARG A 49 -3.87 58.18 -31.46
C ARG A 49 -5.17 58.92 -31.16
N LYS A 50 -6.31 58.40 -31.62
CA LYS A 50 -7.61 58.75 -31.04
C LYS A 50 -7.55 58.28 -29.59
N LYS A 51 -7.62 59.21 -28.63
CA LYS A 51 -7.75 58.87 -27.21
C LYS A 51 -9.06 58.09 -27.05
N ALA A 52 -8.98 56.77 -26.99
CA ALA A 52 -10.09 55.94 -26.57
C ALA A 52 -10.39 56.31 -25.11
N SER A 53 -11.46 57.07 -24.90
CA SER A 53 -12.07 57.25 -23.60
C SER A 53 -12.37 55.86 -23.05
N ARG A 54 -11.60 55.42 -22.04
CA ARG A 54 -11.94 54.24 -21.25
C ARG A 54 -13.15 54.62 -20.42
N ARG A 55 -14.35 54.48 -20.97
CA ARG A 55 -15.57 54.47 -20.15
C ARG A 55 -15.49 53.21 -19.28
N ALA A 56 -15.40 53.40 -17.97
CA ALA A 56 -15.51 52.31 -17.01
C ALA A 56 -16.94 51.76 -17.12
N LEU A 57 -17.09 50.60 -17.75
CA LEU A 57 -18.38 49.91 -17.82
C LEU A 57 -18.65 49.25 -16.46
N PRO A 58 -19.89 49.29 -15.95
CA PRO A 58 -20.24 48.61 -14.71
C PRO A 58 -19.97 47.10 -14.86
N ALA A 59 -19.24 46.53 -13.90
CA ALA A 59 -18.93 45.11 -13.88
C ALA A 59 -20.23 44.30 -13.79
N GLY A 60 -20.53 43.52 -14.82
CA GLY A 60 -21.68 42.63 -14.84
C GLY A 60 -21.33 41.29 -14.20
N MET A 61 -22.07 40.89 -13.16
CA MET A 61 -21.87 39.61 -12.46
C MET A 61 -21.89 38.39 -13.40
N THR A 62 -22.56 38.51 -14.56
CA THR A 62 -22.64 37.46 -15.57
C THR A 62 -21.35 37.26 -16.36
N VAL A 63 -20.58 38.33 -16.60
CA VAL A 63 -19.32 38.27 -17.37
C VAL A 63 -18.22 37.62 -16.54
N GLU A 64 -18.18 37.93 -15.24
CA GLU A 64 -17.25 37.28 -14.32
C GLU A 64 -17.56 35.79 -14.17
N ALA A 65 -18.84 35.42 -13.99
CA ALA A 65 -19.26 34.02 -13.92
C ALA A 65 -18.97 33.24 -15.21
N ALA A 66 -19.12 33.87 -16.39
CA ALA A 66 -18.86 33.24 -17.69
C ALA A 66 -17.39 32.89 -17.92
N VAL A 67 -16.44 33.57 -17.25
CA VAL A 67 -15.01 33.25 -17.30
C VAL A 67 -14.60 32.29 -16.20
N VAL A 68 -15.20 32.40 -15.01
CA VAL A 68 -14.89 31.53 -13.87
C VAL A 68 -15.31 30.08 -14.12
N LEU A 69 -16.49 29.84 -14.70
CA LEU A 69 -17.02 28.49 -14.91
C LEU A 69 -16.12 27.62 -15.82
N PRO A 70 -15.65 28.08 -17.00
CA PRO A 70 -14.72 27.30 -17.82
C PRO A 70 -13.38 27.02 -17.14
N VAL A 71 -12.84 27.98 -16.38
CA VAL A 71 -11.58 27.80 -15.64
C VAL A 71 -11.75 26.78 -14.52
N PHE A 72 -12.87 26.83 -13.80
CA PHE A 72 -13.22 25.87 -12.76
C PHE A 72 -13.40 24.46 -13.33
N LEU A 73 -14.15 24.31 -14.41
CA LEU A 73 -14.34 23.01 -15.07
C LEU A 73 -13.03 22.47 -15.64
N PHE A 74 -12.15 23.32 -16.17
CA PHE A 74 -10.82 22.93 -16.59
C PHE A 74 -10.00 22.42 -15.39
N ALA A 75 -10.02 23.09 -14.25
CA ALA A 75 -9.31 22.64 -13.05
C ALA A 75 -9.85 21.30 -12.53
N VAL A 76 -11.17 21.11 -12.49
CA VAL A 76 -11.79 19.84 -12.09
C VAL A 76 -11.45 18.73 -13.08
N ALA A 77 -11.48 18.99 -14.39
CA ALA A 77 -11.05 18.03 -15.39
C ALA A 77 -9.60 17.60 -15.15
N ASN A 78 -8.68 18.56 -14.97
CA ASN A 78 -7.26 18.32 -14.62
C ASN A 78 -7.11 17.39 -13.42
N LEU A 79 -7.82 17.69 -12.33
CA LEU A 79 -7.83 16.87 -11.13
C LEU A 79 -8.36 15.45 -11.40
N LEU A 80 -9.44 15.30 -12.18
CA LEU A 80 -9.96 14.00 -12.58
C LEU A 80 -8.98 13.20 -13.46
N SER A 81 -8.13 13.81 -14.32
CA SER A 81 -7.10 13.00 -15.03
C SER A 81 -6.15 12.33 -14.07
N LEU A 82 -5.74 13.06 -13.03
CA LEU A 82 -4.72 12.58 -12.12
C LEU A 82 -5.26 11.35 -11.40
N PHE A 83 -6.52 11.39 -10.97
CA PHE A 83 -7.20 10.23 -10.39
C PHE A 83 -7.33 9.07 -11.38
N LEU A 84 -7.67 9.32 -12.65
CA LEU A 84 -7.76 8.26 -13.66
C LEU A 84 -6.40 7.61 -13.94
N VAL A 85 -5.34 8.40 -14.04
CA VAL A 85 -3.97 7.90 -14.23
C VAL A 85 -3.52 7.11 -13.02
N PHE A 86 -3.76 7.62 -11.81
CA PHE A 86 -3.44 6.93 -10.56
C PHE A 86 -4.19 5.60 -10.42
N TRP A 87 -5.48 5.57 -10.72
CA TRP A 87 -6.28 4.34 -10.67
C TRP A 87 -5.80 3.31 -11.71
N SER A 88 -5.47 3.78 -12.92
CA SER A 88 -4.83 2.97 -13.97
C SER A 88 -3.45 2.45 -13.57
N TYR A 89 -2.69 3.19 -12.76
CA TYR A 89 -1.41 2.78 -12.22
C TYR A 89 -1.59 1.71 -11.14
N SER A 90 -2.44 1.98 -10.15
CA SER A 90 -2.71 1.08 -9.02
C SER A 90 -3.23 -0.30 -9.48
N SER A 91 -4.13 -0.33 -10.46
CA SER A 91 -4.62 -1.59 -11.04
C SER A 91 -3.52 -2.41 -11.72
N LYS A 92 -2.59 -1.76 -12.45
CA LYS A 92 -1.47 -2.44 -13.10
C LYS A 92 -0.42 -2.93 -12.12
N GLU A 93 -0.19 -2.19 -11.04
CA GLU A 93 0.72 -2.59 -9.95
C GLU A 93 0.19 -3.81 -9.21
N ALA A 94 -1.11 -3.86 -8.90
CA ALA A 94 -1.74 -5.04 -8.31
C ALA A 94 -1.58 -6.29 -9.18
N GLN A 95 -1.76 -6.16 -10.50
CA GLN A 95 -1.52 -7.26 -11.44
C GLN A 95 -0.04 -7.70 -11.47
N LEU A 96 0.90 -6.75 -11.42
CA LEU A 96 2.33 -7.05 -11.36
C LEU A 96 2.65 -7.90 -10.11
N HIS A 97 2.10 -7.52 -8.96
CA HIS A 97 2.28 -8.27 -7.71
C HIS A 97 1.65 -9.67 -7.77
N GLN A 98 0.47 -9.81 -8.37
CA GLN A 98 -0.14 -11.14 -8.54
C GLN A 98 0.73 -12.04 -9.42
N THR A 99 1.24 -11.52 -10.53
CA THR A 99 2.15 -12.27 -11.41
C THR A 99 3.48 -12.60 -10.73
N ALA A 100 4.03 -11.67 -9.96
CA ALA A 100 5.25 -11.88 -9.18
C ALA A 100 5.06 -13.00 -8.15
N ARG A 101 3.93 -13.03 -7.45
CA ARG A 101 3.61 -14.10 -6.48
C ARG A 101 3.50 -15.47 -7.15
N GLN A 102 2.84 -15.56 -8.29
CA GLN A 102 2.72 -16.81 -9.04
C GLN A 102 4.08 -17.29 -9.55
N LEU A 103 4.90 -16.39 -10.08
CA LEU A 103 6.24 -16.73 -10.54
C LEU A 103 7.17 -17.11 -9.39
N ALA A 104 7.07 -16.45 -8.23
CA ALA A 104 7.80 -16.83 -7.03
C ALA A 104 7.44 -18.25 -6.57
N LEU A 105 6.18 -18.67 -6.73
CA LEU A 105 5.75 -20.04 -6.44
C LEU A 105 6.24 -21.04 -7.50
N TYR A 106 6.20 -20.69 -8.78
CA TYR A 106 6.69 -21.58 -9.85
C TYR A 106 8.20 -21.74 -9.87
N ALA A 107 8.95 -20.76 -9.35
CA ALA A 107 10.39 -20.85 -9.17
C ALA A 107 10.80 -21.68 -7.94
N TYR A 108 9.86 -22.33 -7.25
CA TYR A 108 10.14 -23.26 -6.16
C TYR A 108 10.97 -24.45 -6.65
N GLY A 109 11.91 -24.92 -5.82
CA GLY A 109 12.77 -26.07 -6.12
C GLY A 109 13.92 -25.79 -7.08
N GLN A 110 14.07 -24.54 -7.56
CA GLN A 110 15.24 -24.15 -8.33
C GLN A 110 16.36 -23.68 -7.38
N GLU A 111 17.20 -24.63 -7.00
CA GLU A 111 18.36 -24.44 -6.11
C GLU A 111 19.45 -23.58 -6.77
N ASP A 112 19.61 -23.71 -8.09
CA ASP A 112 20.56 -22.92 -8.88
C ASP A 112 19.93 -21.63 -9.43
N GLY A 113 20.20 -20.49 -8.77
CA GLY A 113 19.89 -19.15 -9.27
C GLY A 113 19.70 -18.09 -8.19
N GLU A 114 19.48 -16.83 -8.59
CA GLU A 114 19.16 -15.76 -7.62
C GLU A 114 17.93 -16.13 -6.78
N PRO A 115 17.93 -15.86 -5.45
CA PRO A 115 16.80 -16.17 -4.57
C PRO A 115 15.57 -15.32 -4.87
N ASP A 116 15.74 -14.22 -5.59
CA ASP A 116 14.70 -13.24 -5.89
C ASP A 116 14.23 -13.32 -7.35
N VAL A 117 12.92 -13.26 -7.54
CA VAL A 117 12.28 -13.06 -8.83
C VAL A 117 12.07 -11.56 -9.04
N ARG A 118 12.64 -11.01 -10.13
CA ARG A 118 12.47 -9.61 -10.54
C ARG A 118 11.59 -9.50 -11.78
N LEU A 119 10.54 -8.71 -11.69
CA LEU A 119 9.67 -8.36 -12.80
C LEU A 119 9.74 -6.87 -13.09
N MET A 120 9.85 -6.52 -14.37
CA MET A 120 9.81 -5.14 -14.84
C MET A 120 8.73 -5.01 -15.91
N ARG A 121 7.87 -3.99 -15.79
CA ARG A 121 6.79 -3.69 -16.73
C ARG A 121 6.87 -2.25 -17.21
N LEU A 122 7.03 -2.10 -18.52
CA LEU A 122 6.97 -0.82 -19.22
C LEU A 122 5.51 -0.51 -19.56
N THR A 123 4.99 0.60 -19.06
CA THR A 123 3.61 1.03 -19.32
C THR A 123 3.61 2.40 -19.97
N PRO A 124 3.01 2.57 -21.17
CA PRO A 124 2.80 3.89 -21.72
C PRO A 124 1.73 4.62 -20.91
N VAL A 125 2.02 5.87 -20.54
CA VAL A 125 1.10 6.76 -19.84
C VAL A 125 0.75 7.92 -20.77
N SER A 126 -0.53 8.00 -21.10
CA SER A 126 -1.11 9.12 -21.84
C SER A 126 -2.15 9.81 -20.96
N ALA A 127 -2.20 11.14 -21.02
CA ALA A 127 -3.25 11.88 -20.35
C ALA A 127 -4.61 11.56 -21.00
N PRO A 128 -5.66 11.26 -20.23
CA PRO A 128 -6.98 10.91 -20.77
C PRO A 128 -7.64 12.08 -21.52
N PHE A 129 -7.28 13.32 -21.17
CA PHE A 129 -7.57 14.51 -21.97
C PHE A 129 -6.26 15.16 -22.42
N GLY A 130 -6.22 15.55 -23.69
CA GLY A 130 -5.06 16.18 -24.30
C GLY A 130 -4.85 17.59 -23.75
N ILE A 131 -4.22 17.71 -22.58
CA ILE A 131 -3.62 18.97 -22.16
C ILE A 131 -2.38 19.14 -23.03
N ALA A 132 -2.23 20.29 -23.70
CA ALA A 132 -1.07 20.60 -24.53
C ALA A 132 0.29 20.43 -23.80
N ALA A 133 0.27 20.37 -22.46
CA ALA A 133 1.44 20.26 -21.61
C ALA A 133 1.95 18.83 -21.34
N PHE A 134 1.17 17.77 -21.62
CA PHE A 134 1.59 16.39 -21.31
C PHE A 134 1.67 15.53 -22.57
N ARG A 135 2.89 15.32 -23.08
CA ARG A 135 3.16 14.36 -24.15
C ARG A 135 3.21 12.96 -23.55
N SER A 136 2.69 11.96 -24.27
CA SER A 136 2.73 10.55 -23.85
C SER A 136 4.14 10.16 -23.41
N SER A 137 4.25 9.60 -22.20
CA SER A 137 5.52 9.17 -21.61
C SER A 137 5.45 7.68 -21.24
N TYR A 138 6.58 7.09 -20.89
CA TYR A 138 6.65 5.70 -20.43
C TYR A 138 7.00 5.68 -18.95
N VAL A 139 6.30 4.85 -18.19
CA VAL A 139 6.59 4.58 -16.77
C VAL A 139 7.01 3.13 -16.65
N VAL A 140 8.13 2.91 -15.95
CA VAL A 140 8.65 1.57 -15.68
C VAL A 140 8.34 1.21 -14.25
N ASN A 141 7.58 0.13 -14.05
CA ASN A 141 7.26 -0.41 -12.74
C ASN A 141 8.00 -1.72 -12.52
N GLY A 142 8.61 -1.87 -11.35
CA GLY A 142 9.34 -3.08 -10.97
C GLY A 142 8.75 -3.72 -9.73
N CYS A 143 8.79 -5.05 -9.65
CA CYS A 143 8.50 -5.80 -8.44
C CYS A 143 9.61 -6.82 -8.23
N VAL A 144 10.11 -6.91 -6.99
CA VAL A 144 11.07 -7.92 -6.56
C VAL A 144 10.39 -8.72 -5.46
N MET A 145 10.41 -10.04 -5.59
CA MET A 145 9.88 -10.96 -4.59
C MET A 145 10.82 -12.14 -4.40
N HIS A 146 11.00 -12.58 -3.17
CA HIS A 146 11.73 -13.81 -2.89
C HIS A 146 10.95 -15.00 -3.46
N LYS A 147 11.67 -15.98 -4.03
CA LYS A 147 11.13 -17.30 -4.37
C LYS A 147 10.44 -17.91 -3.16
N TRP A 148 9.33 -18.60 -3.39
CA TRP A 148 8.70 -19.38 -2.32
C TRP A 148 9.64 -20.52 -1.90
N ILE A 149 9.82 -20.73 -0.60
CA ILE A 149 10.74 -21.74 -0.05
C ILE A 149 9.98 -23.00 0.40
N GLY A 150 8.64 -23.02 0.28
CA GLY A 150 7.85 -24.15 0.73
C GLY A 150 7.60 -24.15 2.25
N TYR A 151 6.77 -25.10 2.67
CA TYR A 151 6.84 -25.70 4.00
C TYR A 151 7.40 -27.10 3.75
N SER A 152 8.64 -27.38 4.14
CA SER A 152 9.20 -28.73 4.07
C SER A 152 8.39 -29.62 5.03
N GLY A 153 7.49 -30.43 4.48
CA GLY A 153 6.81 -31.52 5.20
C GLY A 153 7.49 -32.87 4.95
N ASP A 154 8.42 -32.89 4.00
CA ASP A 154 9.37 -33.93 3.68
C ASP A 154 10.71 -33.52 4.28
N GLY A 155 11.13 -34.23 5.33
CA GLY A 155 12.42 -34.06 6.02
C GLY A 155 13.63 -34.45 5.16
N THR A 156 13.64 -34.05 3.89
CA THR A 156 14.72 -34.25 2.92
C THR A 156 15.33 -32.90 2.52
N GLY A 157 15.40 -31.98 3.47
CA GLY A 157 16.31 -30.83 3.43
C GLY A 157 17.53 -31.20 4.27
N GLU A 158 18.70 -31.11 3.66
CA GLU A 158 20.00 -31.47 4.21
C GLU A 158 20.19 -31.02 5.67
N ASP A 159 20.77 -31.97 6.43
CA ASP A 159 21.02 -31.96 7.87
C ASP A 159 21.63 -30.64 8.38
N TRP A 160 20.77 -29.71 8.78
CA TRP A 160 20.98 -29.06 10.05
C TRP A 160 20.30 -29.96 11.07
N GLU A 161 21.05 -30.51 12.03
CA GLU A 161 20.50 -31.18 13.23
C GLU A 161 19.59 -30.19 13.97
N ARG A 162 18.39 -29.98 13.44
CA ARG A 162 17.30 -29.35 14.16
C ARG A 162 16.87 -30.45 15.10
N GLN A 163 17.32 -30.38 16.34
CA GLN A 163 16.66 -31.12 17.40
C GLN A 163 15.18 -30.74 17.25
N GLU A 164 14.37 -31.66 16.74
CA GLU A 164 12.93 -31.50 16.69
C GLU A 164 12.47 -31.54 18.14
N GLU A 165 12.62 -30.39 18.81
CA GLU A 165 12.17 -30.21 20.17
C GLU A 165 10.65 -30.32 20.14
N GLU A 166 10.13 -31.41 20.70
CA GLU A 166 8.69 -31.67 20.78
C GLU A 166 8.01 -30.48 21.46
N LEU A 167 7.14 -29.79 20.70
CA LEU A 167 6.38 -28.64 21.21
C LEU A 167 5.16 -29.11 21.98
N VAL A 168 5.02 -28.63 23.21
CA VAL A 168 3.89 -28.88 24.10
C VAL A 168 3.17 -27.58 24.46
N TYR A 169 1.90 -27.71 24.80
CA TYR A 169 1.04 -26.61 25.21
C TYR A 169 0.96 -26.51 26.72
N ILE A 170 1.20 -25.33 27.25
CA ILE A 170 1.03 -25.02 28.67
C ILE A 170 0.03 -23.87 28.84
N THR A 171 -0.46 -23.70 30.06
CA THR A 171 -1.17 -22.49 30.46
C THR A 171 -0.33 -21.73 31.48
N LYS A 172 -0.48 -20.40 31.50
CA LYS A 172 0.25 -19.53 32.44
C LYS A 172 0.10 -19.98 33.90
N SER A 173 -1.13 -20.33 34.30
CA SER A 173 -1.47 -20.70 35.67
C SER A 173 -1.55 -22.21 35.93
N GLY A 174 -1.51 -23.06 34.90
CA GLY A 174 -1.62 -24.51 35.09
C GLY A 174 -0.29 -25.13 35.51
N GLU A 175 -0.31 -26.37 35.96
CA GLU A 175 0.90 -27.12 36.33
C GLU A 175 1.20 -28.28 35.37
N ALA A 176 0.25 -28.59 34.48
CA ALA A 176 0.40 -29.66 33.50
C ALA A 176 0.78 -29.12 32.12
N TYR A 177 1.56 -29.90 31.38
CA TYR A 177 1.76 -29.72 29.94
C TYR A 177 0.84 -30.66 29.14
N HIS A 178 0.50 -30.25 27.92
CA HIS A 178 -0.44 -30.95 27.05
C HIS A 178 0.17 -31.11 25.65
N ARG A 179 0.08 -32.30 25.05
CA ARG A 179 0.48 -32.50 23.63
C ARG A 179 -0.58 -32.03 22.64
N GLU A 180 -1.84 -32.08 23.05
CA GLU A 180 -2.98 -31.69 22.20
C GLU A 180 -3.60 -30.38 22.64
N ARG A 181 -3.76 -29.45 21.69
CA ARG A 181 -4.47 -28.18 21.91
C ARG A 181 -5.98 -28.37 22.17
N SER A 182 -6.52 -29.49 21.73
CA SER A 182 -7.92 -29.93 21.90
C SER A 182 -8.20 -30.61 23.24
N CYS A 183 -7.22 -30.72 24.14
CA CYS A 183 -7.44 -31.36 25.43
C CYS A 183 -8.55 -30.65 26.23
N LEU A 184 -9.50 -31.40 26.79
CA LEU A 184 -10.62 -30.87 27.61
C LEU A 184 -10.16 -29.96 28.77
N TYR A 185 -8.99 -30.25 29.35
CA TYR A 185 -8.39 -29.42 30.41
C TYR A 185 -7.91 -28.06 29.90
N LEU A 186 -7.56 -27.96 28.62
CA LEU A 186 -7.10 -26.74 27.97
C LEU A 186 -8.29 -25.98 27.38
N ASN A 187 -9.09 -26.69 26.59
CA ASN A 187 -10.27 -26.21 25.86
C ASN A 187 -11.53 -26.95 26.33
N PRO A 188 -12.24 -26.43 27.36
CA PRO A 188 -13.44 -27.05 27.88
C PRO A 188 -14.62 -26.81 26.92
N SER A 189 -15.51 -27.79 26.78
CA SER A 189 -16.75 -27.61 26.03
C SER A 189 -17.65 -26.60 26.75
N ILE A 190 -17.91 -25.46 26.10
CA ILE A 190 -18.80 -24.41 26.60
C ILE A 190 -20.14 -24.55 25.89
N ARG A 191 -21.21 -24.68 26.67
CA ARG A 191 -22.59 -24.67 26.18
C ARG A 191 -23.33 -23.44 26.67
N LEU A 192 -24.27 -22.98 25.86
CA LEU A 192 -25.29 -22.01 26.23
C LEU A 192 -26.47 -22.77 26.82
N ALA A 193 -26.94 -22.33 27.98
CA ALA A 193 -28.11 -22.89 28.62
C ALA A 193 -29.00 -21.77 29.17
N ASP A 194 -30.30 -22.02 29.18
CA ASP A 194 -31.25 -21.12 29.83
C ASP A 194 -31.10 -21.24 31.34
N ARG A 195 -31.19 -20.11 32.05
CA ARG A 195 -31.09 -20.08 33.51
C ARG A 195 -32.12 -20.98 34.20
N GLU A 196 -33.28 -21.14 33.59
CA GLU A 196 -34.38 -21.99 34.08
C GLU A 196 -34.07 -23.50 33.99
N GLU A 197 -33.17 -23.89 33.08
CA GLU A 197 -32.78 -25.29 32.84
C GLU A 197 -31.70 -25.77 33.83
N ILE A 198 -31.01 -24.84 34.48
CA ILE A 198 -29.82 -25.14 35.26
C ILE A 198 -30.21 -25.56 36.68
N THR A 199 -29.76 -26.75 37.07
CA THR A 199 -29.95 -27.31 38.41
C THR A 199 -29.21 -26.47 39.46
N ALA A 200 -29.62 -26.59 40.72
CA ALA A 200 -29.07 -25.83 41.85
C ALA A 200 -27.56 -26.09 42.12
N ASP A 201 -26.92 -26.99 41.39
CA ASP A 201 -25.52 -27.39 41.55
C ASP A 201 -24.53 -26.34 41.01
N TYR A 202 -25.00 -25.40 40.19
CA TYR A 202 -24.14 -24.38 39.57
C TYR A 202 -24.11 -23.09 40.38
N THR A 203 -22.90 -22.70 40.79
CA THR A 203 -22.66 -21.46 41.53
C THR A 203 -22.32 -20.28 40.59
N PRO A 204 -22.65 -19.04 40.95
CA PRO A 204 -22.27 -17.88 40.14
C PRO A 204 -20.76 -17.69 40.09
N CYS A 205 -20.21 -17.36 38.91
CA CYS A 205 -18.81 -16.97 38.79
C CYS A 205 -18.56 -15.60 39.46
N SER A 206 -17.58 -15.55 40.39
CA SER A 206 -17.21 -14.33 41.11
C SER A 206 -16.71 -13.18 40.23
N VAL A 207 -16.18 -13.48 39.03
CA VAL A 207 -15.59 -12.48 38.12
C VAL A 207 -16.65 -11.84 37.23
N CYS A 208 -17.54 -12.64 36.63
CA CYS A 208 -18.48 -12.16 35.61
C CYS A 208 -19.94 -12.04 36.10
N VAL A 209 -20.26 -12.57 37.28
CA VAL A 209 -21.61 -12.54 37.88
C VAL A 209 -21.63 -11.62 39.11
N GLY A 210 -20.64 -10.73 39.27
CA GLY A 210 -20.50 -9.86 40.44
C GLY A 210 -21.74 -8.99 40.72
N GLY A 211 -22.48 -9.33 41.78
CA GLY A 211 -23.34 -8.48 42.63
C GLY A 211 -24.44 -7.60 42.04
N GLY A 212 -24.59 -7.46 40.73
CA GLY A 212 -25.55 -6.57 40.07
C GLY A 212 -26.87 -7.26 39.71
N PRO A 213 -28.01 -6.53 39.68
CA PRO A 213 -29.29 -7.11 39.32
C PRO A 213 -29.40 -7.32 37.81
N LEU A 214 -30.11 -8.41 37.45
CA LEU A 214 -30.51 -8.85 36.11
C LEU A 214 -29.39 -9.45 35.26
N GLY A 215 -29.04 -10.69 35.60
CA GLY A 215 -28.23 -11.54 34.72
C GLY A 215 -29.04 -12.04 33.53
N ASN A 216 -28.37 -12.18 32.39
CA ASN A 216 -28.92 -12.63 31.12
C ASN A 216 -29.73 -13.94 31.28
N ARG A 217 -30.82 -14.08 30.50
CA ARG A 217 -31.62 -15.31 30.41
C ARG A 217 -30.74 -16.51 30.01
N LEU A 218 -29.85 -16.26 29.05
CA LEU A 218 -28.85 -17.22 28.57
C LEU A 218 -27.55 -17.07 29.37
N ILE A 219 -27.05 -18.20 29.86
CA ILE A 219 -25.78 -18.28 30.58
C ILE A 219 -24.88 -19.36 29.99
N TYR A 220 -23.58 -19.18 30.19
CA TYR A 220 -22.54 -20.09 29.71
C TYR A 220 -22.14 -21.05 30.83
N VAL A 221 -22.18 -22.33 30.50
CA VAL A 221 -21.84 -23.43 31.41
C VAL A 221 -20.83 -24.34 30.71
N THR A 222 -19.93 -24.94 31.47
CA THR A 222 -19.04 -26.00 30.99
C THR A 222 -19.48 -27.34 31.53
N ASP A 223 -19.34 -28.40 30.73
CA ASP A 223 -19.86 -29.73 31.11
C ASP A 223 -19.16 -30.32 32.35
N GLY A 224 -17.89 -29.97 32.57
CA GLY A 224 -17.12 -30.37 33.76
C GLY A 224 -16.99 -29.27 34.83
N GLY A 225 -17.68 -28.14 34.69
CA GLY A 225 -17.60 -27.01 35.62
C GLY A 225 -18.73 -27.00 36.64
N SER A 226 -18.52 -26.30 37.76
CA SER A 226 -19.54 -26.06 38.79
C SER A 226 -20.00 -24.60 38.84
N ARG A 227 -19.59 -23.79 37.85
CA ARG A 227 -19.87 -22.36 37.80
C ARG A 227 -20.52 -21.98 36.47
N TYR A 228 -21.48 -21.06 36.56
CA TYR A 228 -22.05 -20.43 35.37
C TYR A 228 -21.48 -19.02 35.16
N HIS A 229 -21.45 -18.60 33.90
CA HIS A 229 -20.83 -17.37 33.46
C HIS A 229 -21.78 -16.55 32.59
N ASN A 230 -21.71 -15.22 32.68
CA ASN A 230 -22.49 -14.33 31.81
C ASN A 230 -21.79 -14.02 30.48
N THR A 231 -20.47 -14.22 30.40
CA THR A 231 -19.65 -13.89 29.23
C THR A 231 -18.69 -15.03 28.88
N VAL A 232 -18.55 -15.32 27.58
CA VAL A 232 -17.57 -16.30 27.06
C VAL A 232 -16.13 -15.84 27.32
N SER A 233 -15.92 -14.52 27.36
CA SER A 233 -14.61 -13.91 27.57
C SER A 233 -14.17 -13.87 29.04
N CYS A 234 -14.96 -14.41 29.97
CA CYS A 234 -14.59 -14.46 31.38
C CYS A 234 -13.24 -15.18 31.59
N SER A 235 -12.37 -14.61 32.42
CA SER A 235 -11.06 -15.19 32.76
C SER A 235 -11.16 -16.57 33.40
N GLY A 236 -12.26 -16.87 34.08
CA GLY A 236 -12.54 -18.20 34.62
C GLY A 236 -12.96 -19.25 33.56
N LEU A 237 -13.29 -18.81 32.35
CA LEU A 237 -13.71 -19.68 31.23
C LEU A 237 -12.58 -19.85 30.21
N ARG A 238 -11.86 -18.76 29.89
CA ARG A 238 -10.74 -18.76 28.94
C ARG A 238 -9.43 -19.09 29.65
N ARG A 239 -8.57 -19.88 29.00
CA ARG A 239 -7.17 -20.09 29.40
C ARG A 239 -6.24 -19.49 28.35
N THR A 240 -5.20 -18.79 28.78
CA THR A 240 -4.15 -18.33 27.86
C THR A 240 -3.18 -19.48 27.62
N ILE A 241 -3.14 -19.97 26.38
CA ILE A 241 -2.35 -21.12 25.95
C ILE A 241 -1.05 -20.62 25.33
N GLU A 242 0.08 -21.16 25.78
CA GLU A 242 1.41 -20.89 25.23
C GLU A 242 2.02 -22.21 24.74
N SER A 243 2.74 -22.17 23.63
CA SER A 243 3.50 -23.31 23.11
C SER A 243 4.96 -23.17 23.54
N VAL A 244 5.47 -24.18 24.23
CA VAL A 244 6.85 -24.26 24.74
C VAL A 244 7.44 -25.61 24.37
N THR A 245 8.76 -25.76 24.45
CA THR A 245 9.40 -27.06 24.18
C THR A 245 9.23 -27.98 25.40
N LEU A 246 9.21 -29.30 25.17
CA LEU A 246 9.04 -30.29 26.24
C LEU A 246 10.11 -30.11 27.33
N MET A 247 11.35 -29.84 26.92
CA MET A 247 12.46 -29.59 27.84
C MET A 247 12.17 -28.39 28.75
N GLN A 248 11.74 -27.28 28.15
CA GLN A 248 11.38 -26.08 28.90
C GLN A 248 10.22 -26.34 29.86
N ALA A 249 9.22 -27.15 29.46
CA ALA A 249 8.11 -27.51 30.33
C ALA A 249 8.55 -28.34 31.55
N LEU A 250 9.45 -29.30 31.35
CA LEU A 250 10.03 -30.12 32.42
C LEU A 250 10.93 -29.30 33.35
N GLU A 251 11.74 -28.39 32.80
CA GLU A 251 12.56 -27.44 33.58
C GLU A 251 11.69 -26.50 34.43
N MET A 252 10.52 -26.11 33.93
CA MET A 252 9.50 -25.37 34.70
C MET A 252 8.78 -26.23 35.75
N GLY A 253 9.15 -27.51 35.91
CA GLY A 253 8.54 -28.43 36.88
C GLY A 253 7.12 -28.84 36.52
N ARG A 254 6.72 -28.72 35.25
CA ARG A 254 5.37 -29.08 34.79
C ARG A 254 5.26 -30.60 34.62
N HIS A 255 4.13 -31.17 35.00
CA HIS A 255 3.88 -32.60 34.87
C HIS A 255 3.03 -32.93 33.64
N ALA A 256 3.09 -34.18 33.20
CA ALA A 256 2.30 -34.68 32.08
C ALA A 256 0.79 -34.60 32.40
N CYS A 257 -0.02 -34.10 31.47
CA CYS A 257 -1.47 -34.20 31.61
C CYS A 257 -1.92 -35.67 31.62
N PRO A 258 -2.78 -36.12 32.55
CA PRO A 258 -3.23 -37.52 32.61
C PRO A 258 -3.93 -38.04 31.34
N ARG A 259 -4.39 -37.13 30.46
CA ARG A 259 -5.15 -37.47 29.26
C ARG A 259 -4.32 -37.40 27.97
N CYS A 260 -3.38 -36.46 27.89
CA CYS A 260 -2.66 -36.14 26.64
C CYS A 260 -1.18 -35.82 26.89
N GLY A 261 -0.64 -36.26 28.03
CA GLY A 261 0.75 -36.01 28.45
C GLY A 261 1.73 -37.05 27.96
#